data_AF-D9TMA7-F1
#
_entry.id   AF-D9TMA7-F1
#
_cell.length_a   1.000
_cell.length_b   1.000
_cell.length_c   1.000
_cell.angle_alpha   90.00
_cell.angle_beta   90.00
_cell.angle_gamma   90.00
#
_symmetry.space_group_name_H-M   'P 1'
#
loop_
_entity.id
_entity.type
_entity.pdbx_description
1 polymer ?
#
loop_
_entity_poly.entity_id
_entity_poly.type
_entity_poly.pdbx_seq_one_letter_code
_entity_poly.pdbx_strand_id
1 'polypeptide(L)' 'MMPFIPEELASYLIIVEGGYKLKEGAPDNVKKMFSAWVKEVKKLESEQVIIKR' A
#
# COMPACT_ATOMS: atom_id res chain seq x y z
N MET A 1 6.97 11.32 -2.72
CA MET A 1 7.65 10.39 -1.78
C MET A 1 7.00 9.04 -1.91
N MET A 2 7.76 7.95 -2.00
CA MET A 2 7.17 6.61 -1.88
C MET A 2 6.64 6.43 -0.46
N PRO A 3 5.40 5.98 -0.26
CA PRO A 3 4.87 5.70 1.07
C PRO A 3 5.67 4.58 1.73
N PHE A 4 5.83 4.68 3.05
CA PHE A 4 6.48 3.65 3.84
C PHE A 4 5.73 2.32 3.69
N ILE A 5 6.44 1.24 3.31
CA ILE A 5 5.87 -0.10 3.20
C ILE A 5 6.07 -0.79 4.56
N PRO A 6 5.00 -1.25 5.24
CA PRO A 6 5.15 -2.02 6.48
C PRO A 6 5.98 -3.30 6.24
N GLU A 7 6.91 -3.61 7.13
CA GLU A 7 7.82 -4.77 6.98
C GLU A 7 7.07 -6.10 6.86
N GLU A 8 5.99 -6.25 7.64
CA GLU A 8 5.11 -7.42 7.59
C GLU A 8 4.44 -7.58 6.22
N LEU A 9 4.21 -6.48 5.50
CA LEU A 9 3.67 -6.50 4.13
C LEU A 9 4.77 -6.75 3.10
N ALA A 10 5.97 -6.19 3.28
CA ALA A 10 7.07 -6.28 2.31
C ALA A 10 7.38 -7.72 1.89
N SER A 11 7.34 -8.66 2.84
CA SER A 11 7.56 -10.09 2.62
C SER A 11 6.54 -10.74 1.67
N TYR A 12 5.34 -10.18 1.59
CA TYR A 12 4.20 -10.68 0.82
C TYR A 12 3.85 -9.79 -0.38
N LEU A 13 4.57 -8.70 -0.62
CA LEU A 13 4.33 -7.83 -1.76
C LEU A 13 5.10 -8.30 -2.99
N ILE A 14 4.44 -8.20 -4.14
CA ILE A 14 4.96 -8.39 -5.48
C ILE A 14 4.84 -7.04 -6.19
N ILE A 15 5.94 -6.58 -6.77
CA ILE A 15 5.95 -5.41 -7.64
C ILE A 15 5.42 -5.86 -9.00
N VAL A 16 4.35 -5.23 -9.46
CA VAL A 16 3.76 -5.46 -10.78
C VAL A 16 3.79 -4.17 -11.59
N GLU A 17 3.62 -4.29 -12.91
CA GLU A 17 3.48 -3.11 -13.76
C GLU A 17 2.29 -2.27 -13.26
N GLY A 18 2.57 -1.06 -12.77
CA GLY A 18 1.58 -0.14 -12.21
C GLY A 18 1.35 -0.20 -10.69
N GLY A 19 2.11 -0.99 -9.92
CA GLY A 19 2.07 -0.89 -8.45
C GLY A 19 2.45 -2.15 -7.68
N TYR A 20 1.70 -2.43 -6.62
CA TYR A 20 1.96 -3.55 -5.70
C TYR A 20 0.75 -4.51 -5.66
N LYS A 21 1.04 -5.82 -5.63
CA LYS A 21 0.06 -6.89 -5.36
C LYS A 21 0.55 -7.78 -4.24
N LEU A 22 -0.36 -8.52 -3.60
CA LEU A 22 0.01 -9.55 -2.62
C LEU A 22 0.34 -10.87 -3.32
N LYS A 23 1.28 -11.63 -2.73
CA LYS A 23 1.57 -13.03 -3.09
C LYS A 23 0.32 -13.90 -2.92
N GLU A 24 0.17 -14.89 -3.80
CA GLU A 24 -0.84 -15.93 -3.61
C GLU A 24 -0.57 -16.68 -2.31
N GLY A 25 -1.61 -16.86 -1.49
CA GLY A 25 -1.49 -17.45 -0.15
C GLY A 25 -1.15 -16.46 0.97
N ALA A 26 -1.13 -15.14 0.73
CA ALA A 26 -1.00 -14.17 1.81
C ALA A 26 -2.09 -14.39 2.88
N PRO A 27 -1.74 -14.46 4.16
CA PRO A 27 -2.71 -14.72 5.22
C PRO A 27 -3.67 -13.53 5.39
N ASP A 28 -4.85 -13.78 5.96
CA ASP A 28 -5.93 -12.78 5.98
C ASP A 28 -5.59 -11.52 6.79
N ASN A 29 -4.70 -11.63 7.78
CA ASN A 29 -4.14 -10.47 8.49
C ASN A 29 -3.35 -9.56 7.54
N VAL A 30 -2.50 -10.13 6.68
CA VAL A 30 -1.70 -9.39 5.69
C VAL A 30 -2.62 -8.75 4.64
N LYS A 31 -3.67 -9.44 4.19
CA LYS A 31 -4.67 -8.85 3.28
C LYS A 31 -5.36 -7.62 3.89
N LYS A 32 -5.72 -7.68 5.17
CA LYS A 32 -6.32 -6.54 5.89
C LYS A 32 -5.34 -5.38 6.00
N MET A 33 -4.08 -5.65 6.35
CA MET A 33 -3.03 -4.63 6.42
C MET A 33 -2.80 -3.98 5.06
N PHE A 34 -2.75 -4.76 3.98
CA PHE A 34 -2.57 -4.23 2.64
C PHE A 34 -3.70 -3.27 2.25
N SER A 35 -4.95 -3.65 2.55
CA SER A 35 -6.12 -2.79 2.30
C SER A 35 -6.08 -1.49 3.10
N ALA A 36 -5.68 -1.55 4.37
CA ALA A 36 -5.49 -0.35 5.20
C ALA A 36 -4.39 0.55 4.65
N TRP A 37 -3.24 -0.02 4.31
CA TRP A 37 -2.11 0.70 3.74
C TRP A 37 -2.48 1.38 2.41
N VAL A 38 -3.12 0.66 1.47
CA VAL A 38 -3.58 1.26 0.21
C VAL A 38 -4.54 2.43 0.44
N LYS A 39 -5.41 2.36 1.45
CA LYS A 39 -6.28 3.49 1.82
C LYS A 39 -5.48 4.68 2.35
N GLU A 40 -4.49 4.44 3.20
CA GLU A 40 -3.62 5.50 3.72
C GLU A 40 -2.80 6.16 2.62
N VAL A 41 -2.23 5.39 1.70
CA VAL A 41 -1.50 5.91 0.53
C VAL A 41 -2.41 6.83 -0.28
N LYS A 42 -3.61 6.38 -0.64
CA LYS A 42 -4.58 7.21 -1.38
C LYS A 42 -4.98 8.48 -0.63
N LYS A 43 -5.12 8.39 0.70
CA LYS A 43 -5.43 9.55 1.53
C LYS A 43 -4.29 10.58 1.47
N LEU A 44 -3.04 10.13 1.66
CA LEU A 44 -1.86 10.99 1.58
C LEU A 44 -1.68 11.60 0.18
N GLU A 45 -1.93 10.84 -0.88
CA GLU A 45 -1.93 11.35 -2.26
C GLU A 45 -3.00 12.43 -2.45
N SER A 46 -4.22 12.20 -1.95
CA SER A 46 -5.31 13.18 -2.02
C SER A 46 -5.01 14.45 -1.20
N GLU A 47 -4.41 14.32 -0.02
CA GLU A 47 -4.02 15.46 0.83
C GLU A 47 -2.90 16.29 0.17
N GLN A 48 -1.94 15.65 -0.48
CA GLN A 48 -0.89 16.36 -1.25
C GLN A 48 -1.46 17.17 -2.43
N VAL A 49 -2.54 16.69 -3.07
CA VAL A 49 -3.21 17.44 -4.14
C VAL A 49 -3.92 18.69 -3.60
N ILE A 50 -4.44 18.64 -2.36
CA ILE A 50 -5.18 19.75 -1.75
C ILE A 50 -4.25 20.90 -1.34
N ILE A 51 -3.01 20.63 -0.96
CA ILE A 51 -2.05 21.64 -0.46
C ILE A 51 -1.39 22.44 -1.62
N LYS A 52 -1.60 22.05 -2.88
CA LYS A 52 -1.05 22.74 -4.07
C LYS A 52 -1.91 23.87 -4.63
N ARG A 53 -2.82 24.47 -3.84
CA ARG A 53 -3.73 25.52 -4.31
C ARG A 53 -3.49 26.87 -3.64
#